data_AF-A0A1V5PMJ6-F1
#
_entry.id   AF-A0A1V5PMJ6-F1
#
_cell.length_a   1.000
_cell.length_b   1.000
_cell.length_c   1.000
_cell.angle_alpha   90.00
_cell.angle_beta   90.00
_cell.angle_gamma   90.00
#
_symmetry.space_group_name_H-M   'P 1'
#
loop_
_entity.id
_entity.type
_entity.pdbx_description
1 polymer ?
#
loop_
_entity_poly.entity_id
_entity_poly.type
_entity_poly.pdbx_seq_one_letter_code
_entity_poly.pdbx_strand_id
1 'polypeptide(L)'
;MSKKDVFYNEAEKLYIQDQLTISEIESRLRVCEKTIRTWKAKGSWDEKKRRYLQERSSFHEELYSFSRTLMKKIQEDWEAGEKVDAGRLYTLTRMLPMITKVKDYEDVKALKEKDTTVKGLTEDIIKNIEKEVLGIE
;
A
#
# COMPACT_ATOMS: atom_id res chain seq x y z
N MET A 1 31.26 2.24 9.09
CA MET A 1 30.28 2.62 8.05
C MET A 1 30.70 3.96 7.47
N SER A 2 30.89 4.04 6.16
CA SER A 2 31.19 5.30 5.50
C SER A 2 29.95 6.21 5.52
N LYS A 3 30.12 7.54 5.48
CA LYS A 3 29.00 8.49 5.36
C LYS A 3 28.09 8.13 4.18
N LYS A 4 28.68 7.61 3.09
CA LYS A 4 27.96 7.14 1.90
C LYS A 4 27.02 5.96 2.19
N ASP A 5 27.42 5.03 3.07
CA ASP A 5 26.61 3.85 3.40
C ASP A 5 25.40 4.23 4.26
N VAL A 6 25.56 5.24 5.11
CA VAL A 6 24.47 5.78 5.94
C VAL A 6 23.41 6.43 5.05
N PHE A 7 23.82 7.31 4.12
CA PHE A 7 22.89 7.95 3.18
C PHE A 7 22.24 6.95 2.23
N TYR A 8 22.97 5.90 1.83
CA TYR A 8 22.41 4.82 1.01
C TYR A 8 21.28 4.09 1.74
N ASN A 9 21.52 3.64 2.98
CA ASN A 9 20.54 2.91 3.77
C ASN A 9 19.33 3.77 4.13
N GLU A 10 19.55 5.06 4.41
CA GLU A 10 18.47 6.01 4.71
C GLU A 10 17.62 6.29 3.47
N ALA A 11 18.25 6.53 2.31
CA ALA A 11 17.53 6.71 1.05
C ALA A 11 16.73 5.47 0.66
N GLU A 12 17.27 4.27 0.89
CA GLU A 12 16.56 3.00 0.64
C GLU A 12 15.29 2.89 1.50
N LYS A 13 15.39 3.20 2.81
CA LYS A 13 14.23 3.21 3.70
C LYS A 13 13.17 4.23 3.27
N LEU A 14 13.58 5.46 2.98
CA LEU A 14 12.66 6.52 2.53
C LEU A 14 11.93 6.13 1.22
N TYR A 15 12.62 5.45 0.31
CA TYR A 15 12.03 5.03 -0.96
C TYR A 15 11.07 3.84 -0.83
N ILE A 16 11.43 2.86 -0.01
CA ILE A 16 10.70 1.58 0.14
C ILE A 16 9.58 1.71 1.17
N GLN A 17 9.90 2.16 2.39
CA GLN A 17 8.98 2.17 3.53
C GLN A 17 8.06 3.40 3.49
N ASP A 18 8.65 4.58 3.32
CA ASP A 18 7.92 5.86 3.32
C ASP A 18 7.37 6.23 1.93
N GLN A 19 7.72 5.45 0.91
CA GLN A 19 7.24 5.55 -0.47
C GLN A 19 7.49 6.91 -1.14
N LEU A 20 8.45 7.68 -0.64
CA LEU A 20 8.78 9.01 -1.17
C LEU A 20 9.30 8.94 -2.61
N THR A 21 9.05 10.03 -3.35
CA THR A 21 9.64 10.25 -4.67
C THR A 21 11.13 10.55 -4.55
N ILE A 22 11.85 10.35 -5.66
CA ILE A 22 13.30 10.62 -5.68
C ILE A 22 13.60 12.10 -5.38
N SER A 23 12.71 13.02 -5.80
CA SER A 23 12.83 14.46 -5.54
C SER A 23 12.65 14.81 -4.06
N GLU A 24 11.71 14.16 -3.37
CA GLU A 24 11.53 14.34 -1.92
C GLU A 24 12.72 13.80 -1.12
N ILE A 25 13.29 12.66 -1.56
CA ILE A 25 14.49 12.08 -0.94
C ILE A 25 15.70 12.98 -1.18
N GLU A 26 15.87 13.53 -2.38
CA GLU A 26 16.92 14.52 -2.67
C GLU A 26 16.82 15.74 -1.76
N SER A 27 15.61 16.29 -1.61
CA SER A 27 15.36 17.46 -0.75
C SER A 27 15.70 17.17 0.72
N ARG A 28 15.42 15.95 1.19
CA ARG A 28 15.64 15.53 2.58
C ARG A 28 17.09 15.19 2.89
N LEU A 29 17.76 14.44 2.01
CA LEU A 29 19.13 13.97 2.23
C LEU A 29 20.19 14.91 1.64
N ARG A 30 19.78 15.90 0.84
CA ARG A 30 20.67 16.81 0.07
C ARG A 30 21.67 16.05 -0.80
N VAL A 31 21.21 14.94 -1.38
CA VAL A 31 21.98 14.09 -2.30
C VAL A 31 21.41 14.25 -3.70
N CYS A 32 22.26 14.51 -4.69
CA CYS A 32 21.83 14.68 -6.07
C CYS A 32 20.98 13.49 -6.57
N GLU A 33 19.91 13.80 -7.28
CA GLU A 33 19.00 12.82 -7.89
C GLU A 33 19.73 11.71 -8.67
N LYS A 34 20.76 12.05 -9.45
CA LYS A 34 21.57 11.08 -10.22
C LYS A 34 22.20 10.00 -9.34
N THR A 35 22.63 10.37 -8.14
CA THR A 35 23.23 9.44 -7.16
C THR A 35 22.17 8.49 -6.62
N ILE A 36 20.98 9.00 -6.28
CA ILE A 36 19.86 8.20 -5.79
C ILE A 36 19.39 7.22 -6.88
N ARG A 37 19.27 7.67 -8.14
CA ARG A 37 18.94 6.81 -9.29
C ARG A 37 19.95 5.69 -9.49
N THR A 38 21.24 5.99 -9.31
CA THR A 38 22.31 4.98 -9.38
C THR A 38 22.20 3.96 -8.25
N TRP A 39 21.92 4.39 -7.03
CA TRP A 39 21.72 3.52 -5.87
C TRP A 39 20.49 2.63 -6.01
N LYS A 40 19.39 3.20 -6.50
CA LYS A 40 18.15 2.49 -6.84
C LYS A 40 18.38 1.37 -7.84
N ALA A 41 19.13 1.65 -8.92
CA ALA A 41 19.46 0.65 -9.93
C ALA A 41 20.38 -0.45 -9.38
N LYS A 42 21.43 -0.09 -8.63
CA LYS A 42 22.37 -1.06 -8.06
C LYS A 42 21.75 -1.94 -6.97
N GLY A 43 20.83 -1.38 -6.18
CA GLY A 43 20.19 -2.04 -5.05
C GLY A 43 18.88 -2.75 -5.37
N SER A 44 18.45 -2.73 -6.63
CA SER A 44 17.15 -3.25 -7.09
C SER A 44 15.99 -2.77 -6.20
N TRP A 45 15.96 -1.49 -5.85
CA TRP A 45 15.00 -0.98 -4.87
C TRP A 45 13.55 -1.09 -5.33
N ASP A 46 13.28 -1.06 -6.64
CA ASP A 46 11.92 -1.29 -7.17
C ASP A 46 11.39 -2.67 -6.81
N GLU A 47 12.24 -3.69 -6.90
CA GLU A 47 11.91 -5.07 -6.55
C GLU A 47 11.62 -5.18 -5.05
N LYS A 48 12.51 -4.61 -4.24
CA LYS A 48 12.35 -4.58 -2.79
C LYS A 48 11.09 -3.81 -2.37
N LYS A 49 10.77 -2.70 -3.06
CA LYS A 49 9.53 -1.94 -2.85
C LYS A 49 8.31 -2.76 -3.21
N ARG A 50 8.32 -3.47 -4.34
CA ARG A 50 7.21 -4.34 -4.75
C ARG A 50 6.98 -5.45 -3.73
N ARG A 51 8.03 -6.14 -3.31
CA ARG A 51 7.96 -7.19 -2.28
C ARG A 51 7.45 -6.64 -0.95
N TYR A 52 7.98 -5.51 -0.49
CA TYR A 52 7.52 -4.86 0.74
C TYR A 52 6.03 -4.49 0.70
N LEU A 53 5.56 -3.97 -0.43
CA LEU A 53 4.15 -3.66 -0.64
C LEU A 53 3.26 -4.91 -0.65
N GLN A 54 3.73 -5.99 -1.25
CA GLN A 54 3.04 -7.27 -1.31
C GLN A 54 2.93 -7.91 0.07
N GLU A 55 4.05 -8.01 0.80
CA GLU A 55 4.09 -8.53 2.18
C GLU A 55 3.20 -7.69 3.11
N ARG A 56 3.26 -6.36 2.97
CA ARG A 56 2.40 -5.46 3.75
C ARG A 56 0.92 -5.66 3.43
N SER A 57 0.56 -5.86 2.16
CA SER A 57 -0.81 -6.18 1.76
C SER A 57 -1.28 -7.53 2.35
N SER A 58 -0.44 -8.57 2.30
CA SER A 58 -0.75 -9.89 2.88
C SER A 58 -0.97 -9.81 4.38
N PHE A 59 -0.08 -9.11 5.10
CA PHE A 59 -0.22 -8.92 6.54
C PHE A 59 -1.52 -8.21 6.92
N HIS A 60 -1.94 -7.23 6.13
CA HIS A 60 -3.20 -6.53 6.36
C HIS A 60 -4.42 -7.42 6.16
N GLU A 61 -4.42 -8.24 5.12
CA GLU A 61 -5.47 -9.22 4.84
C GLU A 61 -5.55 -10.30 5.95
N GLU A 62 -4.40 -10.81 6.38
CA GLU A 62 -4.28 -11.75 7.49
C GLU A 62 -4.78 -11.13 8.82
N LEU A 63 -4.38 -9.89 9.12
CA LEU A 63 -4.82 -9.19 10.32
C LEU A 63 -6.34 -8.95 10.32
N TYR A 64 -6.90 -8.58 9.17
CA TYR A 64 -8.34 -8.37 9.02
C TYR A 64 -9.12 -9.67 9.22
N SER A 65 -8.71 -10.74 8.52
CA SER A 65 -9.35 -12.06 8.63
C SER A 65 -9.26 -12.62 10.05
N PHE A 66 -8.10 -12.49 10.70
CA PHE A 66 -7.90 -12.89 12.09
C PHE A 66 -8.81 -12.10 13.04
N SER A 67 -8.83 -10.77 12.93
CA SER A 67 -9.62 -9.91 13.81
C SER A 67 -11.12 -10.17 13.66
N ARG A 68 -11.59 -10.38 12.43
CA ARG A 68 -12.98 -10.76 12.13
C ARG A 68 -13.34 -12.11 12.76
N THR A 69 -12.43 -13.08 12.70
CA THR A 69 -12.63 -14.42 13.28
C THR A 69 -12.69 -14.35 14.80
N LEU A 70 -11.79 -13.57 15.43
CA LEU A 70 -11.78 -13.36 16.87
C LEU A 70 -13.09 -12.68 17.34
N MET A 71 -13.54 -11.65 16.62
CA MET A 71 -14.78 -10.95 16.92
C MET A 71 -16.00 -11.88 16.82
N LYS A 72 -16.06 -12.72 15.79
CA LYS A 72 -17.15 -13.70 15.60
C LYS A 72 -17.21 -14.70 16.76
N LYS A 73 -16.07 -15.24 17.20
CA LYS A 73 -16.04 -16.17 18.33
C LYS A 73 -16.47 -15.50 19.65
N ILE A 74 -16.05 -14.25 19.88
CA ILE A 74 -16.50 -13.49 21.04
C ILE A 74 -18.02 -13.30 21.02
N GLN A 75 -18.62 -13.05 19.85
CA GLN A 75 -20.08 -12.93 19.69
C GLN A 75 -20.80 -14.26 19.95
N GLU A 76 -20.28 -15.36 19.40
CA GLU A 76 -20.83 -16.71 19.62
C GLU A 76 -20.82 -17.08 21.11
N ASP A 77 -19.69 -16.87 21.80
CA ASP A 77 -19.55 -17.12 23.24
C ASP A 77 -20.52 -16.24 24.06
N TRP A 78 -20.72 -14.99 23.64
CA TRP A 78 -21.65 -14.06 24.29
C TRP A 78 -23.12 -14.47 24.11
N GLU A 79 -23.51 -14.87 22.90
CA GLU A 79 -24.87 -15.35 22.59
C GLU A 79 -25.19 -16.67 23.30
N ALA A 80 -24.18 -17.54 23.49
CA ALA A 80 -24.30 -18.77 24.27
C ALA A 80 -24.40 -18.53 25.80
N GLY A 81 -24.23 -17.28 26.26
CA GLY A 81 -24.21 -16.93 27.69
C GLY A 81 -22.92 -17.37 28.39
N GLU A 82 -21.87 -17.71 27.63
CA GLU A 82 -20.58 -18.08 28.17
C GLU A 82 -19.79 -16.84 28.60
N LYS A 83 -18.93 -17.02 29.61
CA LYS A 83 -18.07 -15.94 30.07
C LYS A 83 -16.96 -15.71 29.05
N VAL A 84 -17.05 -14.62 28.30
CA VAL A 84 -16.00 -14.19 27.37
C VAL A 84 -14.71 -13.88 28.15
N ASP A 85 -13.61 -14.47 27.68
CA ASP A 85 -12.28 -14.23 28.24
C ASP A 85 -11.83 -12.77 28.06
N ALA A 86 -11.37 -12.15 29.16
CA ALA A 86 -10.92 -10.76 29.17
C ALA A 86 -9.68 -10.53 28.29
N GLY A 87 -8.82 -11.55 28.13
CA GLY A 87 -7.67 -11.51 27.23
C GLY A 87 -8.08 -11.37 25.76
N ARG A 88 -9.12 -12.09 25.33
CA ARG A 88 -9.70 -11.97 23.98
C ARG A 88 -10.26 -10.57 23.71
N LEU A 89 -11.02 -10.03 24.66
CA LEU A 89 -11.56 -8.66 24.56
C LEU A 89 -10.44 -7.62 24.47
N TYR A 90 -9.43 -7.73 25.34
CA TYR A 90 -8.29 -6.83 25.34
C TYR A 90 -7.47 -6.88 24.05
N THR A 91 -7.24 -8.09 23.54
CA THR A 91 -6.53 -8.31 22.28
C THR A 91 -7.29 -7.68 21.12
N LEU A 92 -8.61 -7.87 21.07
CA LEU A 92 -9.46 -7.21 20.07
C LEU A 92 -9.37 -5.69 20.18
N THR A 93 -9.48 -5.11 21.37
CA THR A 93 -9.36 -3.65 21.57
C THR A 93 -8.01 -3.10 21.09
N ARG A 94 -6.91 -3.83 21.30
CA ARG A 94 -5.58 -3.42 20.81
C ARG A 94 -5.42 -3.57 19.29
N MET A 95 -6.13 -4.50 18.67
CA MET A 95 -6.09 -4.71 17.22
C MET A 95 -7.00 -3.73 16.45
N LEU A 96 -8.09 -3.24 17.04
CA LEU A 96 -8.98 -2.24 16.42
C LEU A 96 -8.26 -1.05 15.74
N PRO A 97 -7.32 -0.33 16.40
CA PRO A 97 -6.62 0.79 15.76
C PRO A 97 -5.64 0.38 14.66
N MET A 98 -5.26 -0.91 14.59
CA MET A 98 -4.44 -1.44 13.50
C MET A 98 -5.30 -1.73 12.27
N ILE A 99 -6.56 -2.12 12.46
CA ILE A 99 -7.54 -2.40 11.40
C ILE A 99 -8.04 -1.11 10.75
N THR A 100 -8.27 -0.03 11.49
CA THR A 100 -8.70 1.25 10.90
C THR A 100 -7.66 1.82 9.93
N LYS A 101 -6.37 1.68 10.26
CA LYS A 101 -5.25 2.02 9.36
C LYS A 101 -5.17 1.11 8.13
N VAL A 102 -5.71 -0.12 8.20
CA VAL A 102 -5.78 -1.06 7.06
C VAL A 102 -6.82 -0.60 6.05
N LYS A 103 -8.01 -0.18 6.51
CA LYS A 103 -9.08 0.30 5.63
C LYS A 103 -8.63 1.50 4.77
N ASP A 104 -7.94 2.46 5.38
CA ASP A 104 -7.39 3.61 4.66
C ASP A 104 -6.36 3.20 3.58
N TYR A 105 -5.60 2.12 3.81
CA TYR A 105 -4.64 1.58 2.83
C TYR A 105 -5.31 0.83 1.68
N GLU A 106 -6.33 0.01 1.97
CA GLU A 106 -7.13 -0.68 0.94
C GLU A 106 -7.90 0.31 0.07
N ASP A 107 -8.50 1.34 0.68
CA ASP A 107 -9.19 2.41 -0.05
C ASP A 107 -8.23 3.17 -0.98
N VAL A 108 -7.02 3.48 -0.51
CA VAL A 108 -5.96 4.10 -1.35
C VAL A 108 -5.49 3.16 -2.48
N LYS A 109 -5.41 1.85 -2.23
CA LYS A 109 -5.04 0.86 -3.27
C LYS A 109 -6.14 0.73 -4.32
N ALA A 110 -7.40 0.64 -3.90
CA ALA A 110 -8.55 0.58 -4.80
C ALA A 110 -8.70 1.86 -5.65
N LEU A 111 -8.40 3.03 -5.08
CA LEU A 111 -8.33 4.30 -5.82
C LEU A 111 -7.21 4.29 -6.86
N LYS A 112 -6.02 3.79 -6.52
CA LYS A 112 -4.89 3.64 -7.47
C LYS A 112 -5.19 2.66 -8.59
N GLU A 113 -5.84 1.53 -8.29
CA GLU A 113 -6.27 0.55 -9.30
C GLU A 113 -7.30 1.16 -10.25
N LYS A 114 -8.28 1.91 -9.73
CA LYS A 114 -9.25 2.67 -10.54
C LYS A 114 -8.59 3.70 -11.47
N ASP A 115 -7.61 4.47 -10.98
CA ASP A 115 -6.88 5.44 -11.80
C ASP A 115 -6.09 4.80 -12.96
N THR A 116 -5.62 3.56 -12.80
CA THR A 116 -4.99 2.82 -13.91
C THR A 116 -5.97 2.35 -14.97
N THR A 117 -7.24 2.11 -14.62
CA THR A 117 -8.23 1.57 -15.56
C THR A 117 -8.84 2.61 -16.51
N VAL A 118 -8.70 3.92 -16.25
CA VAL A 118 -9.32 4.99 -17.05
C VAL A 118 -8.29 5.78 -17.89
N LYS A 119 -7.21 5.13 -18.36
CA LYS A 119 -6.28 5.73 -19.32
C LYS A 119 -6.53 5.27 -20.76
N GLY A 120 -7.78 5.40 -21.20
CA GLY A 120 -8.19 5.19 -22.58
C GLY A 120 -9.45 6.00 -22.91
N LEU A 121 -9.60 6.41 -24.16
CA LEU A 121 -10.88 6.92 -24.67
C LEU A 121 -11.89 5.77 -24.58
N THR A 122 -13.04 6.01 -23.95
CA THR A 122 -14.16 5.07 -23.94
C THR A 122 -14.58 4.73 -25.37
N GLU A 123 -15.04 3.50 -25.62
CA GLU A 123 -15.43 3.04 -26.97
C GLU A 123 -16.44 3.97 -27.66
N ASP A 124 -17.33 4.60 -26.89
CA ASP A 124 -18.29 5.58 -27.38
C ASP A 124 -17.62 6.86 -27.93
N ILE A 125 -16.50 7.28 -27.33
CA ILE A 125 -15.74 8.44 -27.80
C ILE A 125 -14.94 8.07 -29.05
N ILE A 126 -14.41 6.84 -29.12
CA ILE A 126 -13.72 6.33 -30.32
C ILE A 126 -14.69 6.28 -31.51
N LYS A 127 -15.89 5.71 -31.33
CA LYS A 127 -16.93 5.68 -32.38
C LYS A 127 -17.35 7.07 -32.84
N ASN A 128 -17.48 8.02 -31.92
CA ASN A 128 -17.81 9.40 -32.29
C ASN A 128 -16.68 10.06 -33.09
N ILE A 129 -15.42 9.81 -32.75
CA ILE A 129 -14.26 10.32 -33.51
C ILE A 129 -14.20 9.65 -34.90
N GLU A 130 -14.39 8.34 -34.98
CA GLU A 130 -14.39 7.59 -36.26
C GLU A 130 -15.49 8.09 -37.19
N LYS A 131 -16.68 8.37 -36.65
CA LYS A 131 -17.82 8.85 -37.42
C LYS A 131 -17.74 10.33 -37.81
N GLU A 132 -17.44 11.22 -36.87
CA GLU A 132 -17.50 12.67 -37.11
C GLU A 132 -16.22 13.25 -37.72
N VAL A 133 -15.06 12.64 -37.47
CA VAL A 133 -13.77 13.17 -37.92
C VAL A 133 -13.17 12.35 -39.06
N LEU A 134 -13.29 11.02 -39.00
CA LEU A 134 -12.67 10.13 -39.99
C LEU A 134 -13.65 9.63 -41.06
N GLY A 135 -14.97 9.77 -40.85
CA GLY A 135 -16.01 9.36 -41.81
C GLY A 135 -16.05 7.85 -42.07
N ILE A 136 -15.58 7.04 -41.11
CA ILE A 136 -15.57 5.58 -41.18
C ILE A 136 -16.79 5.08 -40.40
N GLU A 137 -17.59 4.22 -41.02
CA GLU A 137 -18.78 3.59 -40.44
C GLU A 137 -18.49 2.15 -40.00
#